data_AF-A0A8T4YM11-F1
#
_entry.id   AF-A0A8T4YM11-F1
#
_cell.length_a   1.000
_cell.length_b   1.000
_cell.length_c   1.000
_cell.angle_alpha   90.00
_cell.angle_beta   90.00
_cell.angle_gamma   90.00
#
_symmetry.space_group_name_H-M   'P 1'
#
loop_
_entity.id
_entity.type
_entity.pdbx_description
1 polymer ?
#
loop_
_entity_poly.entity_id
_entity_poly.type
_entity_poly.pdbx_seq_one_letter_code
_entity_poly.pdbx_strand_id
1 'polypeptide(L)' 'MNLSEAYISEQIHRLEELKLVKVSYEPGRRGIRKICELAVKKIVMVIKP' A
#
# COMPACT_ATOMS: atom_id res chain seq x y z
N MET A 1 -6.27 8.44 -12.99
CA MET A 1 -5.64 9.06 -11.80
C MET A 1 -4.21 9.38 -12.16
N ASN A 2 -3.82 10.66 -12.17
CA ASN A 2 -2.44 11.12 -12.45
C ASN A 2 -1.72 11.38 -11.12
N LEU A 3 -1.42 10.33 -10.37
CA LEU A 3 -0.64 10.44 -9.13
C LEU A 3 0.83 10.13 -9.43
N SER A 4 1.75 10.84 -8.78
CA SER A 4 3.18 10.54 -8.90
C SER A 4 3.52 9.23 -8.19
N GLU A 5 4.57 8.54 -8.66
CA GLU A 5 5.07 7.32 -8.01
C GLU A 5 5.47 7.58 -6.56
N ALA A 6 6.05 8.75 -6.27
CA ALA A 6 6.41 9.17 -4.92
C ALA A 6 5.18 9.27 -4.00
N TYR A 7 4.11 9.93 -4.46
CA TYR A 7 2.88 10.06 -3.68
C TYR A 7 2.22 8.71 -3.44
N ILE A 8 2.17 7.83 -4.45
CA ILE A 8 1.66 6.47 -4.30
C ILE A 8 2.47 5.71 -3.26
N SER A 9 3.81 5.81 -3.31
CA SER A 9 4.68 5.11 -2.36
C SER A 9 4.44 5.56 -0.91
N GLU A 10 4.24 6.87 -0.69
CA GLU A 10 3.90 7.44 0.62
C GLU A 10 2.57 6.90 1.15
N GLN A 11 1.52 6.87 0.32
CA GLN A 11 0.21 6.35 0.76
C GLN A 11 0.28 4.84 1.06
N ILE A 12 1.02 4.06 0.27
CA ILE A 12 1.26 2.64 0.52
C ILE A 12 1.99 2.45 1.86
N HIS A 13 2.98 3.29 2.16
CA HIS A 13 3.71 3.23 3.42
C HIS A 13 2.80 3.48 4.63
N ARG A 14 1.90 4.47 4.54
CA ARG A 14 0.88 4.71 5.59
C ARG A 14 -0.03 3.50 5.80
N LEU A 15 -0.45 2.83 4.72
CA LEU A 15 -1.27 1.61 4.82
C LEU A 15 -0.50 0.43 5.44
N GLU A 16 0.80 0.35 5.18
CA GLU A 16 1.71 -0.62 5.79
C GLU A 16 1.89 -0.37 7.30
N GLU A 17 2.09 0.88 7.72
CA GLU A 17 2.15 1.27 9.14
C GLU A 17 0.87 0.89 9.89
N LEU A 18 -0.29 1.05 9.24
CA LEU A 18 -1.59 0.64 9.77
C LEU A 18 -1.83 -0.88 9.69
N LYS A 19 -0.87 -1.66 9.19
CA LYS A 19 -0.95 -3.12 8.99
C LYS A 19 -2.13 -3.55 8.13
N LEU A 20 -2.56 -2.69 7.21
CA LEU A 20 -3.64 -2.99 6.25
C LEU A 20 -3.09 -3.65 4.99
N VAL A 21 -1.83 -3.36 4.66
CA VAL A 21 -1.11 -3.90 3.50
C VAL A 21 0.24 -4.44 3.96
N LYS A 22 0.70 -5.53 3.34
CA LYS A 22 2.07 -6.03 3.42
C LYS A 22 2.82 -5.58 2.17
N VAL A 23 4.04 -5.09 2.35
CA VAL A 23 4.90 -4.70 1.24
C VAL A 23 6.11 -5.61 1.19
N SER A 24 6.43 -6.11 0.00
CA SER A 24 7.71 -6.76 -0.29
C SER A 24 8.36 -6.12 -1.51
N TYR A 25 9.68 -6.24 -1.61
CA TYR A 25 10.46 -5.73 -2.73
C TYR A 25 11.11 -6.91 -3.44
N GLU A 26 10.82 -7.05 -4.73
CA GLU A 26 11.32 -8.16 -5.53
C GLU A 26 12.07 -7.63 -6.76
N PRO A 27 13.15 -8.30 -7.20
CA PRO A 27 13.80 -7.99 -8.46
C PRO A 27 12.79 -8.13 -9.62
N GLY A 28 12.59 -7.05 -10.37
CA GLY A 28 11.75 -7.03 -11.57
C GLY A 28 12.57 -7.23 -12.85
N ARG A 29 11.86 -7.34 -13.99
CA ARG A 29 12.49 -7.40 -15.33
C ARG A 29 13.33 -6.15 -15.65
N ARG A 30 13.00 -5.01 -15.04
CA ARG A 30 13.81 -3.79 -14.95
C ARG A 30 13.58 -3.17 -13.56
N GLY A 31 14.64 -3.04 -12.76
CA GLY A 31 14.58 -2.42 -11.43
C GLY A 31 13.92 -3.29 -10.34
N ILE A 32 13.49 -2.65 -9.26
CA ILE A 32 12.84 -3.29 -8.12
C ILE A 32 11.33 -3.08 -8.24
N ARG A 33 10.55 -4.13 -8.03
CA ARG A 33 9.09 -4.07 -7.95
C ARG A 33 8.67 -4.02 -6.49
N LYS A 34 7.79 -3.08 -6.15
CA LYS A 34 7.10 -3.03 -4.86
C LYS A 34 5.83 -3.87 -4.98
N ILE A 35 5.81 -5.04 -4.36
CA ILE A 35 4.65 -5.92 -4.31
C ILE A 35 3.84 -5.55 -3.07
N CYS A 36 2.54 -5.33 -3.25
CA CYS A 36 1.63 -4.89 -2.18
C CYS A 36 0.49 -5.89 -2.07
N GLU A 37 0.34 -6.49 -0.90
CA GLU A 37 -0.67 -7.52 -0.63
C GLU A 37 -1.60 -7.09 0.50
N LEU A 38 -2.88 -7.47 0.43
CA LEU A 38 -3.83 -7.21 1.51
C LEU A 38 -3.43 -7.98 2.77
N ALA A 39 -3.30 -7.28 3.89
CA ALA A 39 -3.02 -7.89 5.19
C ALA A 39 -4.30 -8.21 6.00
N VAL A 40 -5.44 -7.65 5.57
CA VAL A 40 -6.72 -7.74 6.27
C VAL A 40 -7.83 -8.21 5.32
N LYS A 41 -8.80 -8.94 5.88
CA LYS A 41 -9.97 -9.44 5.12
C LYS A 41 -11.10 -8.43 5.02
N LYS A 42 -11.25 -7.56 6.03
CA LYS A 42 -12.37 -6.61 6.15
C LYS A 42 -11.92 -5.36 6.88
N ILE A 43 -12.36 -4.21 6.39
CA ILE A 43 -12.24 -2.91 7.07
C ILE A 43 -13.65 -2.47 7.44
N VAL A 44 -13.87 -2.10 8.70
CA VAL A 44 -15.14 -1.55 9.19
C VAL A 44 -14.87 -0.15 9.69
N MET A 45 -15.42 0.85 8.99
CA MET A 45 -15.35 2.24 9.40
C MET A 45 -16.71 2.65 9.97
N VAL A 46 -16.73 3.15 11.20
CA VAL A 46 -17.92 3.72 11.83
C VAL A 46 -17.74 5.23 11.86
N ILE A 47 -18.58 5.93 11.11
CA ILE A 47 -18.61 7.40 11.09
C ILE A 47 -19.81 7.82 11.94
N LYS A 48 -19.58 8.72 12.89
CA LYS A 48 -20.63 9.31 13.75
C LYS A 48 -20.77 10.80 13.43
N PRO A 49 -21.96 11.40 13.66
CA PRO A 49 -22.17 12.84 13.50
C PRO A 49 -21.22 13.68 14.35
#